data_AF-A0A2C7A9Y4-F1
#
_entry.id   AF-A0A2C7A9Y4-F1
#
_cell.length_a   1.000
_cell.length_b   1.000
_cell.length_c   1.000
_cell.angle_alpha   90.00
_cell.angle_beta   90.00
_cell.angle_gamma   90.00
#
_symmetry.space_group_name_H-M   'P 1'
#
loop_
_entity.id
_entity.type
_entity.pdbx_description
1 polymer ?
#
loop_
_entity_poly.entity_id
_entity_poly.type
_entity_poly.pdbx_seq_one_letter_code
_entity_poly.pdbx_strand_id
1 'polypeptide(L)'
;MEAARARTDTRDWAKARRERTRHLIELGGLVAKAGLVELTDDDRATMLGALLDLAGQLRGAGDDAPDHLRARWRRLGLRAFAADREAAAAAGIIGPEEGGTAGEQPA
;
A
#
# COMPACT_ATOMS: atom_id res chain seq x y z
N MET A 1 -16.44 -20.38 32.33
CA MET A 1 -15.16 -20.10 31.64
C MET A 1 -15.28 -20.23 30.11
N GLU A 2 -16.04 -21.19 29.60
CA GLU A 2 -16.26 -21.44 28.17
C GLU A 2 -16.84 -20.24 27.38
N ALA A 3 -17.84 -19.55 27.94
CA ALA A 3 -18.42 -18.35 27.31
C ALA A 3 -17.47 -17.14 27.21
N ALA A 4 -16.43 -17.07 28.05
CA ALA A 4 -15.39 -16.04 27.90
C ALA A 4 -14.44 -16.38 26.75
N ARG A 5 -14.07 -17.65 26.61
CA ARG A 5 -13.22 -18.16 25.54
C ARG A 5 -13.88 -18.01 24.17
N ALA A 6 -15.17 -18.36 24.06
CA ALA A 6 -15.95 -18.20 22.82
C ALA A 6 -16.06 -16.73 22.37
N ARG A 7 -16.20 -15.78 23.32
CA ARG A 7 -16.23 -14.34 22.98
C ARG A 7 -14.88 -13.82 22.50
N THR A 8 -13.78 -14.29 23.09
CA THR A 8 -12.43 -13.94 22.67
C THR A 8 -12.16 -14.45 21.26
N ASP A 9 -12.51 -15.71 20.98
CA ASP A 9 -12.34 -16.33 19.66
C ASP A 9 -13.11 -15.58 18.55
N THR A 10 -14.37 -15.23 18.81
CA THR A 10 -15.16 -14.39 17.88
C THR A 10 -14.55 -13.00 17.67
N ARG A 11 -13.99 -12.38 18.72
CA ARG A 11 -13.33 -11.07 18.62
C ARG A 11 -12.04 -11.16 17.82
N ASP A 12 -11.26 -12.22 18.00
CA ASP A 12 -9.99 -12.43 17.31
C ASP A 12 -10.24 -12.73 15.83
N TRP A 13 -11.23 -13.56 15.51
CA TRP A 13 -11.68 -13.78 14.14
C TRP A 13 -12.12 -12.47 13.46
N ALA A 14 -12.92 -11.65 14.15
CA ALA A 14 -13.39 -10.38 13.61
C ALA A 14 -12.23 -9.39 13.38
N LYS A 15 -11.21 -9.38 14.24
CA LYS A 15 -9.98 -8.58 14.05
C LYS A 15 -9.21 -9.06 12.83
N ALA A 16 -8.91 -10.35 12.74
CA ALA A 16 -8.18 -10.94 11.62
C ALA A 16 -8.89 -10.68 10.28
N ARG A 17 -10.23 -10.73 10.25
CA ARG A 17 -11.01 -10.40 9.06
C ARG A 17 -10.85 -8.94 8.65
N ARG A 18 -10.92 -7.99 9.60
CA ARG A 18 -10.71 -6.57 9.30
C ARG A 18 -9.31 -6.29 8.78
N GLU A 19 -8.30 -6.90 9.39
CA GLU A 19 -6.90 -6.79 8.95
C GLU A 19 -6.72 -7.34 7.54
N ARG A 20 -7.27 -8.51 7.24
CA ARG A 20 -7.24 -9.08 5.88
C ARG A 20 -7.93 -8.19 4.86
N THR A 21 -9.13 -7.69 5.17
CA THR A 21 -9.86 -6.81 4.25
C THR A 21 -9.09 -5.51 4.01
N ARG A 22 -8.57 -4.88 5.07
CA ARG A 22 -7.74 -3.67 4.95
C ARG A 22 -6.52 -3.94 4.07
N HIS A 23 -5.80 -5.03 4.34
CA HIS A 23 -4.61 -5.39 3.57
C HIS A 23 -4.90 -5.58 2.07
N LEU A 24 -5.99 -6.27 1.73
CA LEU A 24 -6.37 -6.47 0.32
C LEU A 24 -6.82 -5.17 -0.36
N ILE A 25 -7.48 -4.27 0.37
CA ILE A 25 -7.84 -2.94 -0.14
C ILE A 25 -6.58 -2.11 -0.40
N GLU A 26 -5.62 -2.11 0.53
CA GLU A 26 -4.35 -1.41 0.38
C GLU A 26 -3.59 -1.92 -0.86
N LEU A 27 -3.49 -3.24 -1.04
CA LEU A 27 -2.87 -3.83 -2.22
C LEU A 27 -3.62 -3.50 -3.52
N GLY A 28 -4.96 -3.56 -3.51
CA GLY A 28 -5.78 -3.16 -4.67
C GLY A 28 -5.59 -1.68 -5.02
N GLY A 29 -5.44 -0.81 -4.03
CA GLY A 29 -5.12 0.60 -4.21
C GLY A 29 -3.78 0.84 -4.90
N LEU A 30 -2.78 -0.03 -4.69
CA LEU A 30 -1.49 0.06 -5.41
C LEU A 30 -1.65 -0.27 -6.89
N VAL A 31 -2.48 -1.25 -7.23
CA VAL A 31 -2.76 -1.63 -8.63
C VAL A 31 -3.44 -0.48 -9.37
N ALA A 32 -4.46 0.12 -8.75
CA ALA A 32 -5.15 1.29 -9.31
C ALA A 32 -4.20 2.50 -9.44
N LYS A 33 -3.41 2.80 -8.41
CA LYS A 33 -2.45 3.93 -8.42
C LYS A 33 -1.36 3.77 -9.49
N ALA A 34 -0.92 2.55 -9.76
CA ALA A 34 0.02 2.27 -10.85
C ALA A 34 -0.60 2.44 -12.24
N GLY A 35 -1.89 2.79 -12.34
CA GLY A 35 -2.62 2.95 -13.59
C GLY A 35 -2.93 1.63 -14.29
N LEU A 36 -2.65 0.49 -13.66
CA LEU A 36 -2.76 -0.82 -14.31
C LEU A 36 -4.20 -1.12 -14.71
N VAL A 37 -5.19 -0.77 -13.87
CA VAL A 37 -6.61 -0.99 -14.19
C VAL A 37 -7.01 -0.32 -15.50
N GLU A 38 -6.61 0.95 -15.68
CA GLU A 38 -6.91 1.70 -16.91
C GLU A 38 -6.10 1.17 -18.10
N LEU A 39 -4.79 0.94 -17.92
CA LEU A 39 -3.89 0.49 -18.98
C LEU A 39 -4.21 -0.91 -19.50
N THR A 40 -4.87 -1.75 -18.69
CA THR A 40 -5.24 -3.10 -19.07
C THR A 40 -6.74 -3.27 -19.32
N ASP A 41 -7.54 -2.20 -19.29
CA ASP A 41 -9.01 -2.26 -19.39
C ASP A 41 -9.63 -3.26 -18.39
N ASP A 42 -9.15 -3.22 -17.14
CA ASP A 42 -9.50 -4.16 -16.05
C ASP A 42 -9.33 -5.66 -16.40
N ASP A 43 -8.56 -6.01 -17.43
CA ASP A 43 -8.27 -7.41 -17.73
C ASP A 43 -7.36 -8.04 -16.66
N ARG A 44 -8.00 -8.80 -15.77
CA ARG A 44 -7.35 -9.47 -14.65
C ARG A 44 -6.29 -10.48 -15.08
N ALA A 45 -6.45 -11.11 -16.24
CA ALA A 45 -5.45 -12.05 -16.75
C ALA A 45 -4.16 -11.30 -17.13
N THR A 46 -4.28 -10.18 -17.85
CA THR A 46 -3.15 -9.31 -18.19
C THR A 46 -2.47 -8.75 -16.95
N MET A 47 -3.24 -8.23 -15.97
CA MET A 47 -2.66 -7.73 -14.71
C MET A 47 -1.90 -8.82 -13.96
N LEU A 48 -2.47 -10.02 -13.84
CA LEU A 48 -1.79 -11.15 -13.20
C LEU A 48 -0.52 -11.54 -13.95
N GLY A 49 -0.56 -11.58 -15.29
CA GLY A 49 0.62 -11.85 -16.12
C GLY A 49 1.77 -10.87 -15.86
N ALA A 50 1.48 -9.58 -15.80
CA ALA A 50 2.46 -8.54 -15.49
C ALA A 50 3.05 -8.70 -14.07
N LEU A 51 2.21 -8.99 -13.08
CA LEU A 51 2.67 -9.22 -11.70
C LEU A 51 3.53 -10.49 -11.59
N LEU A 52 3.21 -11.54 -12.37
CA LEU A 52 4.01 -12.76 -12.44
C LEU A 52 5.38 -12.51 -13.09
N ASP A 53 5.45 -11.65 -14.11
CA ASP A 53 6.71 -11.23 -14.70
C ASP A 53 7.61 -10.51 -13.69
N LEU A 54 7.06 -9.51 -12.96
CA LEU A 54 7.78 -8.83 -11.87
C LEU A 54 8.29 -9.81 -10.80
N ALA A 55 7.46 -10.78 -10.43
CA ALA A 55 7.84 -11.82 -9.49
C ALA A 55 8.94 -12.74 -10.05
N GLY A 56 8.93 -13.01 -11.36
CA GLY A 56 9.98 -13.73 -12.08
C GLY A 56 11.32 -13.01 -12.03
N GLN A 57 11.32 -11.70 -12.32
CA GLN A 57 12.53 -10.87 -12.22
C GLN A 57 13.14 -10.91 -10.81
N LEU A 58 12.31 -10.82 -9.75
CA LEU A 58 12.77 -10.93 -8.36
C LEU A 58 13.29 -12.33 -7.97
N ARG A 59 12.93 -13.37 -8.72
CA ARG A 59 13.47 -14.72 -8.57
C ARG A 59 14.75 -14.94 -9.40
N GLY A 60 15.25 -13.92 -10.09
CA GLY A 60 16.48 -13.97 -10.86
C GLY A 60 16.30 -14.39 -12.32
N ALA A 61 15.09 -14.27 -12.88
CA ALA A 61 14.85 -14.54 -14.30
C ALA A 61 15.31 -13.40 -15.24
N GLY A 62 15.71 -12.25 -14.69
CA GLY A 62 16.17 -11.08 -15.46
C GLY A 62 17.66 -10.79 -15.28
N ASP A 63 18.14 -9.77 -15.98
CA ASP A 63 19.57 -9.40 -16.03
C ASP A 63 20.07 -8.67 -14.76
N ASP A 64 19.16 -8.04 -14.01
CA ASP A 64 19.49 -7.31 -12.79
C ASP A 64 19.42 -8.20 -11.55
N ALA A 65 20.34 -7.99 -10.60
CA ALA A 65 20.26 -8.63 -9.29
C ALA A 65 18.94 -8.24 -8.57
N PRO A 66 18.23 -9.20 -7.93
CA PRO A 66 16.95 -8.92 -7.26
C PRO A 66 16.99 -7.76 -6.25
N ASP A 67 18.11 -7.56 -5.55
CA ASP A 67 18.25 -6.47 -4.58
C ASP A 67 18.39 -5.10 -5.24
N HIS A 68 19.09 -5.02 -6.38
CA HIS A 68 19.14 -3.79 -7.19
C HIS A 68 17.76 -3.43 -7.73
N LEU A 69 17.01 -4.44 -8.19
CA LEU A 69 15.65 -4.29 -8.67
C LEU A 69 14.72 -3.76 -7.57
N ARG A 70 14.73 -4.38 -6.38
CA ARG A 70 13.99 -3.93 -5.20
C ARG A 70 14.34 -2.49 -4.82
N ALA A 71 15.62 -2.15 -4.79
CA ALA A 71 16.07 -0.80 -4.43
C ALA A 71 15.58 0.24 -5.45
N ARG A 72 15.65 -0.07 -6.75
CA ARG A 72 15.16 0.79 -7.84
C ARG A 72 13.65 1.00 -7.75
N TRP A 73 12.87 -0.07 -7.64
CA TRP A 73 11.41 0.02 -7.53
C TRP A 73 10.95 0.73 -6.26
N ARG A 74 11.63 0.51 -5.12
CA ARG A 74 11.33 1.25 -3.88
C ARG A 74 11.49 2.75 -4.06
N ARG A 75 12.58 3.21 -4.68
CA ARG A 75 12.78 4.64 -4.95
C ARG A 75 11.73 5.19 -5.91
N LEU A 76 11.36 4.43 -6.94
CA LEU A 76 10.30 4.82 -7.87
C LEU A 76 8.96 4.99 -7.14
N GLY A 77 8.55 4.00 -6.35
CA GLY A 77 7.30 4.03 -5.60
C GLY A 77 7.25 5.19 -4.60
N LEU A 78 8.33 5.43 -3.84
CA LEU A 78 8.39 6.55 -2.90
C LEU A 78 8.21 7.91 -3.59
N ARG A 79 8.79 8.10 -4.78
CA ARG A 79 8.60 9.33 -5.57
C ARG A 79 7.17 9.48 -6.07
N ALA A 80 6.56 8.40 -6.56
CA ALA A 80 5.15 8.44 -6.97
C ALA A 80 4.23 8.82 -5.80
N PHE A 81 4.43 8.23 -4.62
CA PHE A 81 3.68 8.62 -3.42
C PHE A 81 3.90 10.07 -2.99
N ALA A 82 5.11 10.61 -3.14
CA ALA A 82 5.39 12.00 -2.83
C ALA A 82 4.66 12.95 -3.79
N ALA A 83 4.75 12.68 -5.09
CA ALA A 83 4.06 13.45 -6.12
C ALA A 83 2.54 13.46 -5.91
N ASP A 84 1.93 12.32 -5.56
CA ASP A 84 0.50 12.26 -5.25
C ASP A 84 0.12 13.14 -4.05
N ARG A 85 0.95 13.16 -3.00
CA ARG A 85 0.70 14.01 -1.83
C ARG A 85 0.80 15.49 -2.18
N GLU A 86 1.81 15.86 -2.97
CA GLU A 86 1.99 17.23 -3.46
C GLU A 86 0.81 17.66 -4.34
N ALA A 87 0.35 16.79 -5.25
CA ALA A 87 -0.82 17.03 -6.08
C ALA A 87 -2.11 17.16 -5.25
N ALA A 88 -2.30 16.30 -4.24
CA ALA A 88 -3.45 16.36 -3.35
C ALA A 88 -3.45 17.63 -2.47
N ALA A 89 -2.27 18.07 -2.01
CA ALA A 89 -2.11 19.34 -1.30
C ALA A 89 -2.40 20.54 -2.22
N ALA A 90 -1.87 20.54 -3.45
CA ALA A 90 -2.13 21.58 -4.43
C ALA A 90 -3.62 21.67 -4.83
N ALA A 91 -4.32 20.53 -4.84
CA ALA A 91 -5.76 20.45 -5.09
C ALA A 91 -6.63 20.85 -3.87
N GLY A 92 -6.03 21.19 -2.73
CA GLY A 92 -6.74 21.55 -1.50
C GLY A 92 -7.48 20.38 -0.84
N ILE A 93 -7.14 19.14 -1.21
CA ILE A 93 -7.74 17.91 -0.66
C ILE A 93 -7.12 17.56 0.70
N ILE A 94 -5.84 17.90 0.89
CA ILE A 94 -5.13 17.79 2.16
C ILE A 94 -5.06 19.21 2.76
N GLY A 95 -5.71 19.41 3.91
CA GLY A 95 -5.63 20.68 4.64
C GLY A 95 -4.19 20.96 5.11
N PRO A 96 -3.82 22.24 5.36
CA PRO A 96 -2.50 22.56 5.86
C PRO A 96 -2.27 21.78 7.15
N GLU A 97 -1.23 20.94 7.18
CA GLU A 97 -0.73 20.35 8.42
C GLU A 97 -0.40 21.52 9.36
N GLU A 98 -1.24 21.77 10.35
CA GLU A 98 -0.94 22.74 11.41
C GLU A 98 0.32 22.24 12.09
N GLY A 99 1.44 22.93 11.80
CA GLY A 99 2.71 22.70 12.44
C GLY A 99 2.51 22.70 13.94
N GLY A 100 2.93 21.61 14.59
CA GLY A 100 2.89 21.47 16.03
C GLY A 100 3.53 22.68 16.69
N THR A 101 2.70 23.55 17.25
CA THR A 101 3.13 24.54 18.22
C THR A 101 3.58 23.74 19.43
N ALA A 102 4.90 23.63 19.60
CA ALA A 102 5.52 23.21 20.84
C ALA A 102 4.92 24.08 21.95
N GLY A 103 4.05 23.47 22.75
CA GLY A 103 3.46 24.09 23.92
C GLY A 103 4.57 24.48 24.88
N GLU A 104 4.73 25.79 25.02
CA GLU A 104 5.28 26.52 26.14
C GLU A 104 5.25 25.72 27.46
N GLN A 105 6.43 25.44 28.03
CA GLN A 105 6.57 25.07 29.43
C GLN A 105 6.60 26.35 30.26
N PRO A 106 5.68 26.58 31.20
CA PRO A 106 5.83 27.65 32.17
C PRO A 106 6.76 27.23 33.32
N ALA A 107 7.37 28.27 33.87
CA ALA A 107 8.41 28.38 34.91
C ALA A 107 8.43 27.37 36.07
#